data_AF-A0A1V5TFL1-F1
#
_entry.id   AF-A0A1V5TFL1-F1
#
_cell.length_a   1.000
_cell.length_b   1.000
_cell.length_c   1.000
_cell.angle_alpha   90.00
_cell.angle_beta   90.00
_cell.angle_gamma   90.00
#
_symmetry.space_group_name_H-M   'P 1'
#
loop_
_entity.id
_entity.type
_entity.pdbx_description
1 polymer ?
#
loop_
_entity_poly.entity_id
_entity_poly.type
_entity_poly.pdbx_seq_one_letter_code
_entity_poly.pdbx_strand_id
1 'polypeptide(L)'
;MAKNKEEKKSFAELAAELDKKFSGNTNTEHFDLSTGSLSLDLALGGGVRSGRITELIAWEGAGKTTICLHLIAEAQKKGLNVAYIDAEHALDEKYAKAIGVDWEKLKPTLFQPMNGEDAFQYGQELLKTGELQLLIFDSTSGMLPKSQMEAEPGGSNMGKHALLFSKEVPKVNIFAANNNAIVVFVSQLREKIGVMFGSPETTQAGNTLKFFASNRIDLRRSLEKEGDEVIGINTKFKILKCKTSAPYKTGIIPILFGVGIDKVSEIIEMATDLDLIKKWGKTITILDGSETKYDLEEFKTLLKDNEEFFQDLRNKIIKTVKNNENNS
;
A
#
# COMPACT_ATOMS: atom_id res chain seq x y z
N MET A 1 28.91 -15.31 60.15
CA MET A 1 27.70 -14.66 59.60
C MET A 1 28.10 -13.87 58.36
N ALA A 2 28.05 -14.49 57.17
CA ALA A 2 28.26 -13.77 55.93
C ALA A 2 26.90 -13.23 55.45
N LYS A 3 26.69 -11.92 55.61
CA LYS A 3 25.57 -11.22 54.98
C LYS A 3 25.86 -11.18 53.47
N ASN A 4 25.13 -11.96 52.68
CA ASN A 4 25.06 -11.77 51.24
C ASN A 4 24.59 -10.33 50.98
N LYS A 5 25.51 -9.47 50.54
CA LYS A 5 25.16 -8.21 49.87
C LYS A 5 24.63 -8.61 48.49
N GLU A 6 23.33 -8.61 48.30
CA GLU A 6 22.77 -8.57 46.96
C GLU A 6 23.27 -7.29 46.29
N GLU A 7 24.16 -7.43 45.32
CA GLU A 7 24.56 -6.30 44.48
C GLU A 7 23.33 -5.79 43.75
N LYS A 8 23.00 -4.52 44.01
CA LYS A 8 21.87 -3.84 43.38
C LYS A 8 22.19 -3.72 41.88
N LYS A 9 21.47 -4.47 41.04
CA LYS A 9 21.55 -4.34 39.57
C LYS A 9 21.42 -2.87 39.17
N SER A 10 22.24 -2.44 38.21
CA SER A 10 22.11 -1.12 37.63
C SER A 10 20.79 -0.99 36.85
N PHE A 11 20.31 0.24 36.64
CA PHE A 11 19.11 0.48 35.84
C PHE A 11 19.24 -0.08 34.42
N ALA A 12 20.43 0.01 33.81
CA ALA A 12 20.69 -0.51 32.48
C ALA A 12 20.58 -2.05 32.41
N GLU A 13 21.13 -2.75 33.40
CA GLU A 13 21.02 -4.22 33.48
C GLU A 13 19.58 -4.66 33.72
N LEU A 14 18.86 -3.97 34.61
CA LEU A 14 17.45 -4.22 34.83
C LEU A 14 16.63 -3.96 33.57
N ALA A 15 16.89 -2.85 32.86
CA ALA A 15 16.20 -2.52 31.62
C ALA A 15 16.47 -3.58 30.52
N ALA A 16 17.72 -4.03 30.36
CA ALA A 16 18.06 -5.06 29.38
C ALA A 16 17.44 -6.44 29.72
N GLU A 17 17.34 -6.78 31.00
CA GLU A 17 16.65 -8.00 31.44
C GLU A 17 15.14 -7.92 31.20
N LEU A 18 14.53 -6.78 31.51
CA LEU A 18 13.11 -6.55 31.24
C LEU A 18 12.81 -6.54 29.74
N ASP A 19 13.68 -5.95 28.93
CA ASP A 19 13.56 -5.96 27.46
C ASP A 19 13.58 -7.40 26.92
N LYS A 20 14.56 -8.22 27.33
CA LYS A 20 14.60 -9.65 26.94
C LYS A 20 13.36 -10.44 27.36
N LYS A 21 12.70 -10.04 28.46
CA LYS A 21 11.55 -10.75 29.01
C LYS A 21 10.22 -10.32 28.38
N PHE A 22 10.08 -9.05 28.03
CA PHE A 22 8.78 -8.46 27.69
C PHE A 22 8.71 -7.89 26.27
N SER A 23 9.84 -7.63 25.61
CA SER A 23 9.85 -7.12 24.24
C SER A 23 9.62 -8.22 23.22
N GLY A 24 8.95 -7.86 22.12
CA GLY A 24 8.94 -8.66 20.90
C GLY A 24 10.27 -8.60 20.16
N ASN A 25 10.28 -8.96 18.88
CA ASN A 25 11.50 -8.85 18.08
C ASN A 25 11.80 -7.38 17.74
N THR A 26 12.75 -6.77 18.47
CA THR A 26 13.14 -5.36 18.32
C THR A 26 14.37 -5.15 17.43
N ASN A 27 15.10 -6.22 17.11
CA ASN A 27 16.32 -6.18 16.30
C ASN A 27 16.07 -6.52 14.82
N THR A 28 14.84 -6.34 14.36
CA THR A 28 14.45 -6.67 12.98
C THR A 28 14.95 -5.60 12.01
N GLU A 29 15.75 -6.02 11.03
CA GLU A 29 16.07 -5.16 9.89
C GLU A 29 14.87 -5.12 8.94
N HIS A 30 14.22 -3.95 8.88
CA HIS A 30 13.06 -3.77 8.02
C HIS A 30 13.48 -3.46 6.58
N PHE A 31 12.84 -4.10 5.61
CA PHE A 31 12.92 -3.78 4.19
C PHE A 31 11.69 -2.99 3.70
N ASP A 32 11.87 -2.28 2.58
CA ASP A 32 10.79 -1.64 1.81
C ASP A 32 10.47 -2.46 0.55
N LEU A 33 9.18 -2.65 0.31
CA LEU A 33 8.66 -3.30 -0.89
C LEU A 33 8.09 -2.24 -1.84
N SER A 34 8.54 -2.26 -3.10
CA SER A 34 8.01 -1.37 -4.14
C SER A 34 6.52 -1.64 -4.35
N THR A 35 5.76 -0.58 -4.51
CA THR A 35 4.34 -0.59 -4.87
C THR A 35 4.10 -0.84 -6.36
N GLY A 36 5.17 -0.95 -7.16
CA GLY A 36 5.12 -0.97 -8.62
C GLY A 36 5.03 0.42 -9.26
N SER A 37 4.80 1.46 -8.44
CA SER A 37 4.70 2.88 -8.82
C SER A 37 5.87 3.66 -8.21
N LEU A 38 6.66 4.33 -9.05
CA LEU A 38 7.78 5.14 -8.59
C LEU A 38 7.29 6.35 -7.76
N SER A 39 6.20 6.98 -8.20
CA SER A 39 5.64 8.15 -7.54
C SER A 39 5.18 7.82 -6.12
N LEU A 40 4.48 6.69 -5.95
CA LEU A 40 4.03 6.23 -4.65
C LEU A 40 5.21 5.76 -3.77
N ASP A 41 6.19 5.06 -4.34
CA ASP A 41 7.38 4.61 -3.61
C ASP A 41 8.16 5.80 -3.03
N LEU A 42 8.42 6.84 -3.83
CA LEU A 42 9.09 8.04 -3.36
C LEU A 42 8.26 8.78 -2.31
N ALA A 43 6.94 8.84 -2.47
CA ALA A 43 6.08 9.44 -1.46
C ALA A 43 6.16 8.70 -0.11
N LEU A 44 6.26 7.38 -0.13
CA LEU A 44 6.38 6.53 1.07
C LEU A 44 7.80 6.43 1.64
N GLY A 45 8.80 6.97 0.93
CA GLY A 45 10.21 6.92 1.33
C GLY A 45 10.93 5.62 0.95
N GLY A 46 10.44 4.91 -0.07
CA GLY A 46 11.04 3.68 -0.60
C GLY A 46 10.04 2.57 -0.94
N GLY A 47 8.78 2.70 -0.51
CA GLY A 47 7.73 1.71 -0.71
C GLY A 47 6.96 1.40 0.58
N VAL A 48 6.29 0.25 0.63
CA VAL A 48 5.61 -0.22 1.85
C VAL A 48 6.58 -0.96 2.76
N ARG A 49 6.71 -0.48 3.99
CA ARG A 49 7.67 -0.98 4.99
C ARG A 49 7.18 -2.25 5.66
N SER A 50 8.06 -3.24 5.74
CA SER A 50 7.87 -4.49 6.51
C SER A 50 7.73 -4.25 8.02
N GLY A 51 7.06 -5.20 8.68
CA GLY A 51 6.72 -5.09 10.10
C GLY A 51 5.57 -4.13 10.41
N ARG A 52 4.89 -3.61 9.39
CA ARG A 52 3.89 -2.53 9.52
C ARG A 52 2.61 -2.84 8.76
N ILE A 53 1.54 -2.19 9.19
CA ILE A 53 0.26 -2.14 8.50
C ILE A 53 0.20 -0.92 7.57
N THR A 54 -0.28 -1.11 6.34
CA THR A 54 -0.65 -0.07 5.38
C THR A 54 -2.15 -0.16 5.09
N GLU A 55 -2.85 0.99 5.05
CA GLU A 55 -4.26 1.07 4.66
C GLU A 55 -4.39 1.81 3.31
N LEU A 56 -4.96 1.13 2.31
CA LEU A 56 -5.37 1.74 1.03
C LEU A 56 -6.85 2.10 1.10
N ILE A 57 -7.19 3.37 0.94
CA ILE A 57 -8.54 3.89 1.14
C ILE A 57 -9.01 4.49 -0.18
N ALA A 58 -10.17 4.06 -0.68
CA ALA A 58 -10.72 4.67 -1.89
C ALA A 58 -12.20 4.37 -2.09
N TRP A 59 -12.84 5.20 -2.92
CA TRP A 59 -14.08 4.84 -3.59
C TRP A 59 -13.86 3.67 -4.57
N GLU A 60 -14.96 3.11 -5.08
CA GLU A 60 -14.95 2.07 -6.11
C GLU A 60 -14.14 2.51 -7.34
N GLY A 61 -13.45 1.55 -7.98
CA GLY A 61 -12.81 1.75 -9.27
C GLY A 61 -11.55 2.64 -9.26
N ALA A 62 -11.06 3.07 -8.09
CA ALA A 62 -9.85 3.88 -7.98
C ALA A 62 -8.52 3.08 -8.08
N GLY A 63 -8.56 1.81 -8.51
CA GLY A 63 -7.35 1.01 -8.74
C GLY A 63 -6.74 0.34 -7.49
N LYS A 64 -7.49 0.20 -6.39
CA LYS A 64 -7.01 -0.45 -5.15
C LYS A 64 -6.45 -1.86 -5.40
N THR A 65 -7.27 -2.74 -6.00
CA THR A 65 -6.88 -4.12 -6.34
C THR A 65 -5.72 -4.14 -7.33
N THR A 66 -5.66 -3.23 -8.30
CA THR A 66 -4.49 -3.10 -9.20
C THR A 66 -3.20 -2.85 -8.43
N ILE A 67 -3.21 -1.89 -7.48
CA ILE A 67 -2.03 -1.60 -6.65
C ILE A 67 -1.65 -2.82 -5.79
N CYS A 68 -2.63 -3.54 -5.23
CA CYS A 68 -2.39 -4.78 -4.50
C CYS A 68 -1.74 -5.87 -5.37
N LEU A 69 -2.17 -6.02 -6.62
CA LEU A 69 -1.58 -6.98 -7.55
C LEU A 69 -0.15 -6.60 -7.94
N HIS A 70 0.14 -5.30 -8.11
CA HIS A 70 1.51 -4.82 -8.33
C HIS A 70 2.40 -5.09 -7.11
N LEU A 71 1.90 -4.88 -5.89
CA LEU A 71 2.61 -5.25 -4.66
C LEU A 71 2.94 -6.75 -4.60
N ILE A 72 1.98 -7.61 -4.98
CA ILE A 72 2.21 -9.05 -5.06
C ILE A 72 3.29 -9.37 -6.10
N ALA A 73 3.19 -8.80 -7.31
CA ALA A 73 4.16 -9.04 -8.37
C ALA A 73 5.58 -8.62 -7.95
N GLU A 74 5.74 -7.45 -7.32
CA GLU A 74 7.01 -6.99 -6.78
C GLU A 74 7.54 -7.87 -5.64
N ALA A 75 6.67 -8.39 -4.78
CA ALA A 75 7.06 -9.32 -3.72
C ALA A 75 7.54 -10.65 -4.30
N GLN A 76 6.80 -11.22 -5.25
CA GLN A 76 7.15 -12.48 -5.90
C GLN A 76 8.46 -12.38 -6.68
N LYS A 77 8.75 -11.25 -7.34
CA LYS A 77 10.05 -11.00 -7.99
C LYS A 77 11.22 -11.06 -7.01
N LYS A 78 11.00 -10.64 -5.75
CA LYS A 78 11.98 -10.73 -4.67
C LYS A 78 12.03 -12.10 -3.99
N GLY A 79 11.25 -13.08 -4.47
CA GLY A 79 11.16 -14.42 -3.87
C GLY A 79 10.42 -14.45 -2.53
N LEU A 80 9.63 -13.42 -2.23
CA LEU A 80 8.89 -13.31 -0.98
C LEU A 80 7.58 -14.10 -1.04
N ASN A 81 7.20 -14.71 0.06
CA ASN A 81 5.91 -15.39 0.20
C ASN A 81 4.80 -14.37 0.43
N VAL A 82 3.71 -14.58 -0.29
CA VAL A 82 2.55 -13.69 -0.32
C VAL A 82 1.28 -14.46 0.00
N ALA A 83 0.28 -13.78 0.56
CA ALA A 83 -1.06 -14.30 0.74
C ALA A 83 -2.08 -13.19 0.48
N TYR A 84 -3.20 -13.58 -0.10
CA TYR A 84 -4.27 -12.66 -0.49
C TYR A 84 -5.60 -13.16 0.02
N ILE A 85 -6.26 -12.34 0.82
CA ILE A 85 -7.60 -12.61 1.33
C ILE A 85 -8.57 -11.81 0.48
N ASP A 86 -9.27 -12.49 -0.42
CA ASP A 86 -10.27 -11.94 -1.33
C ASP A 86 -11.66 -12.09 -0.72
N ALA A 87 -12.01 -11.16 0.17
CA ALA A 87 -13.33 -11.10 0.80
C ALA A 87 -14.43 -10.55 -0.14
N GLU A 88 -14.06 -10.01 -1.30
CA GLU A 88 -15.02 -9.55 -2.33
C GLU A 88 -15.28 -10.62 -3.41
N HIS A 89 -14.54 -11.73 -3.41
CA HIS A 89 -14.62 -12.80 -4.41
C HIS A 89 -14.50 -12.29 -5.86
N ALA A 90 -13.66 -11.29 -6.06
CA ALA A 90 -13.64 -10.48 -7.29
C ALA A 90 -12.29 -10.53 -8.03
N LEU A 91 -11.33 -11.32 -7.56
CA LEU A 91 -10.00 -11.37 -8.17
C LEU A 91 -10.02 -12.09 -9.53
N ASP A 92 -9.50 -11.43 -10.58
CA ASP A 92 -9.40 -11.98 -11.93
C ASP A 92 -7.98 -12.51 -12.23
N GLU A 93 -7.89 -13.80 -12.56
CA GLU A 93 -6.63 -14.48 -12.88
C GLU A 93 -5.93 -13.86 -14.09
N LYS A 94 -6.68 -13.55 -15.16
CA LYS A 94 -6.11 -13.06 -16.41
C LYS A 94 -5.46 -11.70 -16.20
N TYR A 95 -6.11 -10.81 -15.47
CA TYR A 95 -5.60 -9.49 -15.15
C TYR A 95 -4.41 -9.54 -14.18
N ALA A 96 -4.45 -10.43 -13.17
CA ALA A 96 -3.30 -10.66 -12.29
C ALA A 96 -2.06 -11.10 -13.08
N LYS A 97 -2.23 -12.07 -14.00
CA LYS A 97 -1.15 -12.50 -14.90
C LYS A 97 -0.66 -11.37 -15.81
N ALA A 98 -1.56 -10.54 -16.33
CA ALA A 98 -1.18 -9.38 -17.16
C ALA A 98 -0.32 -8.35 -16.42
N ILE A 99 -0.58 -8.15 -15.12
CA ILE A 99 0.24 -7.31 -14.23
C ILE A 99 1.62 -7.93 -13.94
N GLY A 100 1.77 -9.24 -14.12
CA GLY A 100 3.00 -9.99 -13.86
C GLY A 100 2.99 -10.75 -12.53
N VAL A 101 1.81 -11.03 -11.98
CA VAL A 101 1.66 -11.95 -10.84
C VAL A 101 1.89 -13.38 -11.30
N ASP A 102 2.76 -14.10 -10.58
CA ASP A 102 2.90 -15.54 -10.68
C ASP A 102 1.70 -16.20 -10.00
N TRP A 103 0.68 -16.48 -10.82
CA TRP A 103 -0.61 -16.99 -10.35
C TRP A 103 -0.49 -18.36 -9.69
N GLU A 104 0.37 -19.24 -10.19
CA GLU A 104 0.52 -20.60 -9.65
C GLU A 104 1.11 -20.57 -8.24
N LYS A 105 1.93 -19.57 -7.92
CA LYS A 105 2.43 -19.33 -6.56
C LYS A 105 1.42 -18.60 -5.67
N LEU A 106 0.57 -17.73 -6.23
CA LEU A 106 -0.45 -17.01 -5.46
C LEU A 106 -1.65 -17.91 -5.10
N LYS A 107 -2.08 -18.75 -6.03
CA LYS A 107 -3.32 -19.54 -5.92
C LYS A 107 -3.41 -20.38 -4.63
N PRO A 108 -2.36 -21.05 -4.13
CA PRO A 108 -2.42 -21.79 -2.87
C PRO A 108 -2.66 -20.91 -1.63
N THR A 109 -2.31 -19.62 -1.71
CA THR A 109 -2.44 -18.66 -0.61
C THR A 109 -3.49 -17.58 -0.87
N LEU A 110 -4.25 -17.71 -1.97
CA LEU A 110 -5.46 -16.96 -2.25
C LEU A 110 -6.62 -17.58 -1.47
N PHE A 111 -7.11 -16.85 -0.46
CA PHE A 111 -8.17 -17.31 0.42
C PHE A 111 -9.41 -16.46 0.25
N GLN A 112 -10.55 -17.13 0.05
CA GLN A 112 -11.86 -16.51 -0.08
C GLN A 112 -12.68 -16.83 1.19
N PRO A 113 -12.67 -15.94 2.19
CA PRO A 113 -13.27 -16.20 3.48
C PRO A 113 -14.80 -16.17 3.43
N MET A 114 -15.45 -16.95 4.28
CA MET A 114 -16.91 -16.89 4.45
C MET A 114 -17.35 -15.75 5.37
N ASN A 115 -16.48 -15.27 6.25
CA ASN A 115 -16.75 -14.16 7.18
C ASN A 115 -15.43 -13.51 7.63
N GLY A 116 -15.52 -12.38 8.34
CA GLY A 116 -14.37 -11.63 8.83
C GLY A 116 -13.52 -12.37 9.86
N GLU A 117 -14.12 -13.21 10.71
CA GLU A 117 -13.36 -14.03 11.67
C GLU A 117 -12.45 -15.04 10.96
N ASP A 118 -12.97 -15.76 9.96
CA ASP A 118 -12.19 -16.70 9.15
C ASP A 118 -11.03 -16.01 8.43
N ALA A 119 -11.28 -14.83 7.86
CA ALA A 119 -10.28 -14.00 7.21
C ALA A 119 -9.13 -13.64 8.18
N PHE A 120 -9.46 -13.14 9.37
CA PHE A 120 -8.46 -12.80 10.37
C PHE A 120 -7.72 -14.02 10.92
N GLN A 121 -8.42 -15.15 11.11
CA GLN A 121 -7.80 -16.37 11.60
C GLN A 121 -6.78 -16.91 10.60
N TYR A 122 -7.17 -17.03 9.33
CA TYR A 122 -6.28 -17.48 8.25
C TYR A 122 -5.02 -16.60 8.15
N GLY A 123 -5.20 -15.27 8.09
CA GLY A 123 -4.07 -14.34 8.02
C GLY A 123 -3.14 -14.41 9.23
N GLN A 124 -3.70 -14.56 10.45
CA GLN A 124 -2.90 -14.69 11.66
C GLN A 124 -2.09 -15.99 11.71
N GLU A 125 -2.67 -17.12 11.31
CA GLU A 125 -1.96 -18.40 11.28
C GLU A 125 -0.77 -18.35 10.30
N LEU A 126 -0.94 -17.77 9.11
CA LEU A 126 0.17 -17.59 8.17
C LEU A 126 1.23 -16.63 8.71
N LEU A 127 0.83 -15.50 9.31
CA LEU A 127 1.79 -14.56 9.89
C LEU A 127 2.62 -15.20 11.01
N LYS A 128 2.03 -16.06 11.84
CA LYS A 128 2.73 -16.75 12.94
C LYS A 128 3.84 -17.67 12.47
N THR A 129 3.78 -18.18 11.24
CA THR A 129 4.83 -19.05 10.69
C THR A 129 6.19 -18.34 10.60
N GLY A 130 6.20 -17.01 10.47
CA GLY A 130 7.42 -16.24 10.17
C GLY A 130 7.84 -16.31 8.69
N GLU A 131 7.17 -17.15 7.88
CA GLU A 131 7.52 -17.37 6.50
C GLU A 131 6.75 -16.47 5.54
N LEU A 132 5.67 -15.82 5.97
CA LEU A 132 4.88 -14.89 5.15
C LEU A 132 5.44 -13.46 5.22
N GLN A 133 5.73 -12.84 4.08
CA GLN A 133 6.24 -11.45 4.03
C GLN A 133 5.24 -10.41 3.51
N LEU A 134 4.19 -10.82 2.80
CA LEU A 134 3.11 -9.92 2.38
C LEU A 134 1.74 -10.57 2.59
N LEU A 135 0.87 -9.90 3.35
CA LEU A 135 -0.52 -10.27 3.54
C LEU A 135 -1.43 -9.12 3.09
N ILE A 136 -2.38 -9.40 2.21
CA ILE A 136 -3.37 -8.41 1.76
C ILE A 136 -4.78 -8.86 2.17
N PHE A 137 -5.53 -7.96 2.79
CA PHE A 137 -6.96 -8.10 3.07
C PHE A 137 -7.75 -7.20 2.10
N ASP A 138 -8.32 -7.79 1.04
CA ASP A 138 -9.16 -7.11 0.05
C ASP A 138 -10.60 -7.64 0.08
N SER A 139 -11.56 -6.97 0.71
CA SER A 139 -11.46 -5.69 1.41
C SER A 139 -12.09 -5.75 2.79
N THR A 140 -11.79 -4.76 3.61
CA THR A 140 -12.39 -4.60 4.94
C THR A 140 -13.91 -4.57 4.91
N SER A 141 -14.54 -4.09 3.83
CA SER A 141 -16.00 -4.10 3.71
C SER A 141 -16.60 -5.48 3.47
N GLY A 142 -15.84 -6.43 2.91
CA GLY A 142 -16.26 -7.82 2.74
C GLY A 142 -16.10 -8.66 4.02
N MET A 143 -15.30 -8.21 4.99
CA MET A 143 -14.99 -8.93 6.23
C MET A 143 -16.07 -8.77 7.31
N LEU A 144 -17.31 -9.13 6.97
CA LEU A 144 -18.44 -9.02 7.90
C LEU A 144 -18.37 -10.10 9.00
N PRO A 145 -18.69 -9.77 10.26
CA PRO A 145 -18.75 -10.77 11.33
C PRO A 145 -19.76 -11.86 11.02
N LYS A 146 -19.46 -13.12 11.39
CA LYS A 146 -20.37 -14.26 11.22
C LYS A 146 -21.78 -13.99 11.78
N SER A 147 -21.84 -13.42 12.98
CA SER A 147 -23.09 -13.04 13.64
C SER A 147 -23.90 -11.95 12.94
N GLN A 148 -23.30 -11.21 12.01
CA GLN A 148 -24.00 -10.24 11.16
C GLN A 148 -24.51 -10.90 9.87
N MET A 149 -23.79 -11.90 9.35
CA MET A 149 -24.21 -12.66 8.16
C MET A 149 -25.38 -13.60 8.44
N GLU A 150 -25.45 -14.16 9.65
CA GLU A 150 -26.53 -15.05 10.09
C GLU A 150 -27.75 -14.30 10.64
N ALA A 151 -27.68 -12.97 10.78
CA ALA A 151 -28.77 -12.18 11.35
C ALA A 151 -29.92 -11.99 10.36
N GLU A 152 -31.16 -12.03 10.86
CA GLU A 152 -32.33 -11.70 10.05
C GLU A 152 -32.30 -10.24 9.58
N PRO A 153 -32.82 -9.94 8.37
CA PRO A 153 -32.96 -8.57 7.89
C PRO A 153 -33.72 -7.70 8.90
N GLY A 154 -33.10 -6.58 9.32
CA GLY A 154 -33.66 -5.67 10.33
C GLY A 154 -33.15 -5.87 11.76
N GLY A 155 -32.35 -6.91 12.02
CA GLY A 155 -31.66 -7.10 13.30
C GLY A 155 -30.64 -5.99 13.59
N SER A 156 -30.41 -5.68 14.88
CA SER A 156 -29.43 -4.67 15.27
C SER A 156 -27.99 -5.16 15.03
N ASN A 157 -27.35 -4.57 14.02
CA ASN A 157 -25.97 -4.90 13.61
C ASN A 157 -25.00 -3.74 13.85
N MET A 158 -25.39 -2.75 14.64
CA MET A 158 -24.57 -1.55 14.87
C MET A 158 -23.26 -1.90 15.60
N GLY A 159 -22.13 -1.57 14.97
CA GLY A 159 -20.81 -1.61 15.59
C GLY A 159 -20.13 -2.98 15.69
N LYS A 160 -20.80 -4.09 15.35
CA LYS A 160 -20.19 -5.45 15.37
C LYS A 160 -18.95 -5.52 14.48
N HIS A 161 -19.03 -4.93 13.29
CA HIS A 161 -17.91 -4.89 12.36
C HIS A 161 -16.69 -4.13 12.93
N ALA A 162 -16.90 -2.93 13.48
CA ALA A 162 -15.82 -2.17 14.11
C ALA A 162 -15.24 -2.89 15.34
N LEU A 163 -16.06 -3.63 16.09
CA LEU A 163 -15.63 -4.43 17.24
C LEU A 163 -14.75 -5.62 16.82
N LEU A 164 -15.06 -6.29 15.70
CA LEU A 164 -14.20 -7.34 15.15
C LEU A 164 -12.80 -6.78 14.86
N PHE A 165 -12.74 -5.67 14.11
CA PHE A 165 -11.48 -5.03 13.76
C PHE A 165 -10.70 -4.55 14.99
N SER A 166 -11.36 -3.98 16.00
CA SER A 166 -10.69 -3.53 17.23
C SER A 166 -10.08 -4.67 18.06
N LYS A 167 -10.59 -5.91 17.91
CA LYS A 167 -10.02 -7.10 18.56
C LYS A 167 -8.89 -7.73 17.75
N GLU A 168 -9.02 -7.79 16.43
CA GLU A 168 -8.11 -8.58 15.59
C GLU A 168 -6.93 -7.79 15.02
N VAL A 169 -7.13 -6.53 14.60
CA VAL A 169 -6.04 -5.69 14.04
C VAL A 169 -4.86 -5.53 15.00
N PRO A 170 -5.04 -5.34 16.33
CA PRO A 170 -3.91 -5.29 17.26
C PRO A 170 -3.06 -6.56 17.27
N LYS A 171 -3.69 -7.75 17.15
CA LYS A 171 -2.97 -9.03 17.09
C LYS A 171 -2.19 -9.14 15.78
N VAL A 172 -2.82 -8.82 14.66
CA VAL A 172 -2.18 -8.77 13.34
C VAL A 172 -0.98 -7.83 13.34
N ASN A 173 -1.10 -6.65 13.97
CA ASN A 173 0.00 -5.69 14.08
C ASN A 173 1.20 -6.26 14.87
N ILE A 174 0.94 -6.99 15.96
CA ILE A 174 2.00 -7.64 16.74
C ILE A 174 2.71 -8.72 15.90
N PHE A 175 1.95 -9.58 15.21
CA PHE A 175 2.55 -10.61 14.36
C PHE A 175 3.33 -10.02 13.18
N ALA A 176 2.79 -8.99 12.52
CA ALA A 176 3.48 -8.29 11.45
C ALA A 176 4.83 -7.76 11.94
N ALA A 177 4.86 -7.04 13.07
CA ALA A 177 6.09 -6.48 13.65
C ALA A 177 7.12 -7.56 14.02
N ASN A 178 6.69 -8.62 14.69
CA ASN A 178 7.58 -9.68 15.16
C ASN A 178 8.18 -10.51 14.01
N ASN A 179 7.41 -10.71 12.94
CA ASN A 179 7.77 -11.59 11.81
C ASN A 179 8.18 -10.80 10.55
N ASN A 180 8.42 -9.49 10.69
CA ASN A 180 8.84 -8.61 9.60
C ASN A 180 7.93 -8.68 8.35
N ALA A 181 6.63 -8.87 8.53
CA ALA A 181 5.68 -8.99 7.43
C ALA A 181 5.02 -7.65 7.11
N ILE A 182 4.71 -7.42 5.84
CA ILE A 182 3.89 -6.31 5.37
C ILE A 182 2.44 -6.75 5.41
N VAL A 183 1.57 -5.95 6.04
CA VAL A 183 0.12 -6.18 6.01
C VAL A 183 -0.58 -5.01 5.35
N VAL A 184 -1.41 -5.28 4.35
CA VAL A 184 -2.20 -4.28 3.63
C VAL A 184 -3.68 -4.52 3.86
N PHE A 185 -4.40 -3.49 4.29
CA PHE A 185 -5.85 -3.48 4.32
C PHE A 185 -6.40 -2.59 3.21
N VAL A 186 -7.33 -3.12 2.44
CA VAL A 186 -8.08 -2.35 1.45
C VAL A 186 -9.39 -1.89 2.07
N SER A 187 -9.61 -0.58 2.10
CA SER A 187 -10.77 0.07 2.71
C SER A 187 -11.58 0.83 1.67
N GLN A 188 -12.89 0.58 1.67
CA GLN A 188 -13.82 1.38 0.88
C GLN A 188 -14.24 2.64 1.65
N LEU A 189 -14.34 3.76 0.92
CA LEU A 189 -14.98 4.97 1.43
C LEU A 189 -16.51 4.81 1.45
N ARG A 190 -17.13 5.48 2.44
CA ARG A 190 -18.57 5.66 2.62
C ARG A 190 -18.81 7.07 3.14
N GLU A 191 -20.00 7.59 2.94
CA GLU A 191 -20.43 8.86 3.53
C GLU A 191 -21.24 8.62 4.80
N LYS A 192 -20.97 9.43 5.83
CA LYS A 192 -21.80 9.50 7.03
C LYS A 192 -22.93 10.50 6.79
N ILE A 193 -24.16 10.02 6.99
CA ILE A 193 -25.36 10.87 6.97
C ILE A 193 -25.32 11.78 8.21
N GLY A 194 -25.67 13.07 8.02
CA GLY A 194 -25.85 14.02 9.13
C GLY A 194 -24.59 14.78 9.58
N VAL A 195 -23.49 14.71 8.83
CA VAL A 195 -22.29 15.54 9.11
C VAL A 195 -22.54 16.96 8.57
N MET A 196 -22.69 17.93 9.48
CA MET A 196 -22.86 19.36 9.12
C MET A 196 -21.54 20.11 8.95
N PHE A 197 -20.44 19.62 9.56
CA PHE A 197 -19.12 20.24 9.50
C PHE A 197 -18.00 19.19 9.37
N GLY A 198 -17.01 19.45 8.52
CA GLY A 198 -15.91 18.53 8.23
C GLY A 198 -16.21 17.58 7.07
N SER A 199 -15.29 16.64 6.80
CA SER A 199 -15.51 15.63 5.75
C SER A 199 -16.55 14.59 6.19
N PRO A 200 -17.57 14.30 5.36
CA PRO A 200 -18.53 13.23 5.65
C PRO A 200 -17.94 11.84 5.42
N GLU A 201 -16.75 11.74 4.82
CA GLU A 201 -16.18 10.47 4.40
C GLU A 201 -15.63 9.64 5.58
N THR A 202 -15.88 8.34 5.51
CA THR A 202 -15.48 7.38 6.53
C THR A 202 -15.19 6.00 5.94
N THR A 203 -14.54 5.15 6.73
CA THR A 203 -14.31 3.73 6.39
C THR A 203 -15.13 2.83 7.31
N GLN A 204 -15.48 1.62 6.87
CA GLN A 204 -16.39 0.73 7.60
C GLN A 204 -15.75 0.04 8.81
N ALA A 205 -14.43 -0.12 8.82
CA ALA A 205 -13.66 -0.77 9.90
C ALA A 205 -13.52 0.08 11.19
N GLY A 206 -14.31 1.15 11.33
CA GLY A 206 -14.23 2.07 12.46
C GLY A 206 -12.93 2.88 12.47
N ASN A 207 -12.37 3.12 13.66
CA ASN A 207 -11.15 3.93 13.81
C ASN A 207 -9.88 3.09 14.01
N THR A 208 -9.97 1.77 14.15
CA THR A 208 -8.83 0.92 14.54
C THR A 208 -7.66 1.06 13.56
N LEU A 209 -7.92 0.92 12.25
CA LEU A 209 -6.88 1.06 11.22
C LEU A 209 -6.25 2.46 11.21
N LYS A 210 -6.99 3.52 11.58
CA LYS A 210 -6.43 4.87 11.69
C LYS A 210 -5.28 4.95 12.69
N PHE A 211 -5.35 4.19 13.77
CA PHE A 211 -4.34 4.16 14.82
C PHE A 211 -3.18 3.21 14.49
N PHE A 212 -3.50 2.00 14.03
CA PHE A 212 -2.50 0.94 13.83
C PHE A 212 -1.77 1.01 12.48
N ALA A 213 -2.42 1.47 11.41
CA ALA A 213 -1.73 1.62 10.12
C ALA A 213 -0.59 2.65 10.25
N SER A 214 0.61 2.26 9.84
CA SER A 214 1.75 3.18 9.72
C SER A 214 1.58 4.10 8.53
N ASN A 215 1.08 3.55 7.43
CA ASN A 215 0.82 4.28 6.19
C ASN A 215 -0.68 4.24 5.89
N ARG A 216 -1.28 5.39 5.57
CA ARG A 216 -2.67 5.49 5.12
C ARG A 216 -2.70 6.31 3.84
N ILE A 217 -3.22 5.72 2.78
CA ILE A 217 -3.15 6.26 1.42
C ILE A 217 -4.58 6.43 0.93
N ASP A 218 -5.00 7.68 0.69
CA ASP A 218 -6.28 7.99 0.05
C ASP A 218 -6.08 8.00 -1.47
N LEU A 219 -6.94 7.29 -2.20
CA LEU A 219 -6.87 7.15 -3.65
C LEU A 219 -8.15 7.70 -4.28
N ARG A 220 -7.98 8.49 -5.34
CA ARG A 220 -9.05 9.13 -6.09
C ARG A 220 -8.88 8.84 -7.58
N ARG A 221 -9.99 8.57 -8.26
CA ARG A 221 -10.00 8.30 -9.69
C ARG A 221 -10.24 9.57 -10.50
N SER A 222 -9.42 9.77 -11.53
CA SER A 222 -9.78 10.51 -12.74
C SER A 222 -9.71 9.57 -13.95
N LEU A 223 -10.46 9.86 -15.02
CA LEU A 223 -10.42 9.06 -16.25
C LEU A 223 -9.23 9.46 -17.11
N GLU A 224 -8.56 8.47 -17.69
CA GLU A 224 -7.58 8.67 -18.76
C GLU A 224 -8.26 8.35 -20.10
N LYS A 225 -8.12 9.26 -21.07
CA LYS A 225 -8.80 9.17 -22.36
C LYS A 225 -7.84 9.35 -23.52
N GLU A 226 -8.07 8.58 -24.58
CA GLU A 226 -7.45 8.80 -25.88
C GLU A 226 -8.57 9.14 -26.89
N GLY A 227 -8.64 10.41 -27.28
CA GLY A 227 -9.81 10.93 -27.98
C GLY A 227 -11.06 10.84 -27.09
N ASP A 228 -12.07 10.11 -27.57
CA ASP A 228 -13.33 9.88 -26.85
C ASP A 228 -13.34 8.57 -26.03
N GLU A 229 -12.37 7.68 -26.24
CA GLU A 229 -12.30 6.39 -25.57
C GLU A 229 -11.61 6.48 -24.20
N VAL A 230 -12.19 5.82 -23.20
CA VAL A 230 -11.58 5.72 -21.86
C VAL A 230 -10.66 4.50 -21.85
N ILE A 231 -9.36 4.75 -21.90
CA ILE A 231 -8.32 3.70 -21.98
C ILE A 231 -7.79 3.30 -20.60
N GLY A 232 -8.08 4.08 -19.57
CA GLY A 232 -7.58 3.83 -18.23
C GLY A 232 -8.06 4.85 -17.19
N ILE A 233 -7.32 4.90 -16.08
CA ILE A 233 -7.56 5.83 -14.98
C ILE A 233 -6.24 6.44 -14.52
N ASN A 234 -6.31 7.70 -14.12
CA ASN A 234 -5.28 8.34 -13.31
C ASN A 234 -5.69 8.26 -11.85
N THR A 235 -5.06 7.36 -11.11
CA THR A 235 -5.28 7.22 -9.67
C THR A 235 -4.42 8.24 -8.94
N LYS A 236 -5.05 9.32 -8.50
CA LYS A 236 -4.42 10.35 -7.66
C LYS A 236 -4.34 9.83 -6.23
N PHE A 237 -3.16 9.85 -5.63
CA PHE A 237 -2.98 9.45 -4.24
C PHE A 237 -2.66 10.64 -3.34
N LYS A 238 -3.04 10.50 -2.07
CA LYS A 238 -2.63 11.38 -0.97
C LYS A 238 -2.23 10.56 0.24
N ILE A 239 -1.04 10.80 0.76
CA ILE A 239 -0.56 10.15 1.99
C ILE A 239 -1.20 10.83 3.20
N LEU A 240 -2.24 10.22 3.77
CA LEU A 240 -2.94 10.74 4.96
C LEU A 240 -2.14 10.53 6.24
N LYS A 241 -1.32 9.48 6.28
CA LYS A 241 -0.45 9.14 7.41
C LYS A 241 0.76 8.40 6.87
N CYS A 242 1.94 8.72 7.37
CA CYS A 242 3.16 7.98 7.10
C CYS A 242 4.02 7.98 8.35
N LYS A 243 4.58 6.82 8.72
CA LYS A 243 5.56 6.70 9.82
C LYS A 243 6.98 6.40 9.32
N THR A 244 7.19 6.39 8.01
CA THR A 244 8.48 6.09 7.35
C THR A 244 9.05 7.28 6.60
N SER A 245 8.20 8.22 6.18
CA SER A 245 8.54 9.45 5.48
C SER A 245 7.63 10.61 5.89
N ALA A 246 7.87 11.81 5.37
CA ALA A 246 6.99 12.95 5.57
C ALA A 246 5.57 12.67 5.00
N PRO A 247 4.49 12.86 5.79
CA PRO A 247 3.12 12.66 5.33
C PRO A 247 2.65 13.77 4.37
N TYR A 248 1.44 13.63 3.84
CA TYR A 248 0.73 14.59 2.98
C TYR A 248 1.27 14.81 1.57
N LYS A 249 2.29 14.05 1.17
CA LYS A 249 2.69 13.96 -0.23
C LYS A 249 1.55 13.43 -1.11
N THR A 250 1.53 13.87 -2.36
CA THR A 250 0.54 13.51 -3.38
C THR A 250 1.24 13.13 -4.67
N GLY A 251 0.53 12.44 -5.55
CA GLY A 251 1.00 12.13 -6.89
C GLY A 251 -0.07 11.40 -7.69
N ILE A 252 0.32 10.93 -8.88
CA ILE A 252 -0.57 10.25 -9.83
C ILE A 252 0.04 8.89 -10.19
N ILE A 253 -0.80 7.86 -10.16
CA ILE A 253 -0.49 6.51 -10.65
C ILE A 253 -1.37 6.29 -11.89
N PRO A 254 -0.84 6.46 -13.10
CA PRO A 254 -1.55 6.13 -14.32
C PRO A 254 -1.74 4.61 -14.42
N ILE A 255 -2.97 4.16 -14.68
CA ILE A 255 -3.32 2.76 -14.81
C ILE A 255 -4.08 2.56 -16.12
N LEU A 256 -3.54 1.71 -17.00
CA LEU A 256 -4.19 1.31 -18.24
C LEU A 256 -4.97 0.01 -18.03
N PHE A 257 -6.18 -0.07 -18.60
CA PHE A 257 -7.00 -1.26 -18.48
C PHE A 257 -6.35 -2.47 -19.16
N GLY A 258 -6.37 -3.61 -18.47
CA GLY A 258 -5.75 -4.85 -18.96
C GLY A 258 -4.21 -4.89 -18.89
N VAL A 259 -3.54 -3.80 -18.50
CA VAL A 259 -2.07 -3.71 -18.41
C VAL A 259 -1.61 -3.45 -16.96
N GLY A 260 -2.27 -2.53 -16.25
CA GLY A 260 -1.87 -2.11 -14.91
C GLY A 260 -1.18 -0.74 -14.92
N ILE A 261 -0.24 -0.52 -13.99
CA ILE A 261 0.46 0.76 -13.84
C ILE A 261 1.29 1.06 -15.09
N ASP A 262 1.01 2.20 -15.74
CA ASP A 262 1.78 2.68 -16.89
C ASP A 262 2.99 3.50 -16.41
N LYS A 263 4.14 2.83 -16.36
CA LYS A 263 5.42 3.39 -15.92
C LYS A 263 5.90 4.53 -16.81
N VAL A 264 5.59 4.50 -18.11
CA VAL A 264 6.03 5.55 -19.05
C VAL A 264 5.25 6.83 -18.78
N SER A 265 3.93 6.73 -18.69
CA SER A 265 3.09 7.87 -18.32
C SER A 265 3.42 8.38 -16.92
N GLU A 266 3.68 7.48 -15.96
CA GLU A 266 4.11 7.87 -14.60
C GLU A 266 5.38 8.73 -14.61
N ILE A 267 6.40 8.31 -15.36
CA ILE A 267 7.66 9.07 -15.47
C ILE A 267 7.44 10.43 -16.13
N ILE A 268 6.61 10.51 -17.17
CA ILE A 268 6.29 11.77 -17.84
C ILE A 268 5.59 12.74 -16.88
N GLU A 269 4.57 12.28 -16.15
CA GLU A 269 3.86 13.11 -15.16
C GLU A 269 4.82 13.60 -14.07
N MET A 270 5.64 12.71 -13.49
CA MET A 270 6.62 13.08 -12.48
C MET A 270 7.68 14.06 -12.99
N ALA A 271 8.21 13.86 -14.20
CA ALA A 271 9.19 14.76 -14.80
C ALA A 271 8.58 16.13 -15.10
N THR A 272 7.28 16.18 -15.42
CA THR A 272 6.55 17.42 -15.67
C THR A 272 6.33 18.20 -14.37
N ASP A 273 5.89 17.51 -13.31
CA ASP A 273 5.69 18.11 -11.97
C ASP A 273 6.99 18.65 -11.35
N LEU A 274 8.14 18.10 -11.74
CA LEU A 274 9.48 18.49 -11.27
C LEU A 274 10.19 19.49 -12.18
N ASP A 275 9.52 20.03 -13.21
CA ASP A 275 10.10 20.93 -14.20
C ASP A 275 11.37 20.36 -14.87
N LEU A 276 11.45 19.04 -15.05
CA LEU A 276 12.51 18.36 -15.80
C LEU A 276 12.16 18.26 -17.30
N ILE A 277 10.87 18.20 -17.60
CA ILE A 277 10.33 18.31 -18.94
C ILE A 277 9.18 19.31 -18.95
N LYS A 278 8.90 19.89 -20.11
CA LYS A 278 7.72 20.74 -20.33
C LYS A 278 6.81 20.12 -21.38
N LYS A 279 5.55 19.90 -21.02
CA LYS A 279 4.51 19.42 -21.92
C LYS A 279 3.67 20.59 -22.44
N TRP A 280 3.60 20.79 -23.75
CA TRP A 280 2.73 21.78 -24.40
C TRP A 280 1.95 21.14 -25.54
N GLY A 281 0.67 20.88 -25.31
CA GLY A 281 -0.14 20.09 -26.24
C GLY A 281 0.43 18.67 -26.41
N LYS A 282 0.77 18.31 -27.65
CA LYS A 282 1.43 17.04 -27.99
C LYS A 282 2.95 17.15 -28.09
N THR A 283 3.55 18.23 -27.60
CA THR A 283 5.01 18.42 -27.65
C THR A 283 5.60 18.29 -26.25
N ILE A 284 6.69 17.54 -26.13
CA ILE A 284 7.53 17.45 -24.93
C ILE A 284 8.87 18.11 -25.21
N THR A 285 9.32 18.97 -24.29
CA THR A 285 10.66 19.56 -24.29
C THR A 285 11.43 19.09 -23.07
N ILE A 286 12.65 18.57 -23.24
CA ILE A 286 13.54 18.26 -22.12
C ILE A 286 14.22 19.55 -21.64
N LEU A 287 14.18 19.83 -20.33
CA LEU A 287 14.71 21.05 -19.73
C LEU A 287 16.13 20.83 -19.16
N ASP A 288 17.06 20.39 -20.01
CA ASP A 288 18.47 20.11 -19.64
C ASP A 288 19.49 21.10 -20.24
N GLY A 289 19.01 22.22 -20.78
CA GLY A 289 19.83 23.24 -21.45
C GLY A 289 20.00 23.03 -22.94
N SER A 290 19.70 21.83 -23.49
CA SER A 290 19.63 21.59 -24.94
C SER A 290 18.28 21.96 -25.56
N GLU A 291 17.22 22.02 -24.74
CA GLU A 291 15.82 22.23 -25.13
C GLU A 291 15.35 21.32 -26.29
N THR A 292 15.81 20.07 -26.31
CA THR A 292 15.40 19.10 -27.33
C THR A 292 13.88 18.84 -27.24
N LYS A 293 13.21 18.89 -28.40
CA LYS A 293 11.75 18.74 -28.54
C LYS A 293 11.40 17.41 -29.21
N TYR A 294 10.36 16.78 -28.71
CA TYR A 294 9.79 15.54 -29.22
C TYR A 294 8.28 15.68 -29.38
N ASP A 295 7.69 14.93 -30.32
CA ASP A 295 6.26 14.63 -30.23
C ASP A 295 5.99 13.70 -29.03
N LEU A 296 4.81 13.80 -28.41
CA LEU A 296 4.43 13.02 -27.23
C LEU A 296 4.49 11.52 -27.48
N GLU A 297 4.02 11.05 -28.65
CA GLU A 297 4.02 9.61 -28.97
C GLU A 297 5.42 9.11 -29.32
N GLU A 298 6.23 9.95 -29.96
CA GLU A 298 7.66 9.68 -30.17
C GLU A 298 8.40 9.57 -28.82
N PHE A 299 8.14 10.49 -27.89
CA PHE A 299 8.75 10.49 -26.57
C PHE A 299 8.34 9.26 -25.72
N LYS A 300 7.05 8.89 -25.76
CA LYS A 300 6.57 7.65 -25.13
C LYS A 300 7.24 6.42 -25.74
N THR A 301 7.42 6.39 -27.06
CA THR A 301 8.11 5.30 -27.75
C THR A 301 9.58 5.24 -27.35
N LEU A 302 10.26 6.39 -27.30
CA LEU A 302 11.64 6.48 -26.82
C LEU A 302 11.79 5.94 -25.39
N LEU A 303 10.87 6.28 -24.49
CA LEU A 303 10.87 5.76 -23.11
C LEU A 303 10.57 4.26 -23.02
N LYS A 304 9.80 3.70 -23.96
CA LYS A 304 9.48 2.26 -24.00
C LYS A 304 10.62 1.43 -24.58
N ASP A 305 11.24 1.92 -25.64
CA ASP A 305 12.21 1.15 -26.44
C ASP A 305 13.67 1.37 -25.99
N ASN A 306 13.95 2.48 -25.29
CA ASN A 306 15.28 2.82 -24.78
C ASN A 306 15.32 2.81 -23.25
N GLU A 307 15.69 1.66 -22.68
CA GLU A 307 15.82 1.47 -21.23
C GLU A 307 16.88 2.41 -20.61
N GLU A 308 17.97 2.72 -21.32
CA GLU A 308 18.99 3.65 -20.83
C GLU A 308 18.42 5.05 -20.63
N PHE A 309 17.65 5.53 -21.62
CA PHE A 309 16.97 6.82 -21.54
C PHE A 309 15.91 6.85 -20.43
N PHE A 310 15.12 5.78 -20.29
CA PHE A 310 14.16 5.64 -19.20
C PHE A 310 14.85 5.72 -17.83
N GLN A 311 15.95 4.99 -17.65
CA GLN A 311 16.68 4.99 -16.37
C GLN A 311 17.38 6.32 -16.10
N ASP A 312 17.91 7.01 -17.10
CA ASP A 312 18.49 8.35 -16.92
C ASP A 312 17.45 9.34 -16.40
N LEU A 313 16.28 9.43 -17.06
CA LEU A 313 15.21 10.33 -16.62
C LEU A 313 14.67 9.95 -15.24
N ARG A 314 14.49 8.65 -14.99
CA ARG A 314 14.10 8.11 -13.68
C ARG A 314 15.10 8.50 -12.58
N ASN A 315 16.40 8.40 -12.84
CA ASN A 315 17.43 8.75 -11.86
C ASN A 315 17.48 10.26 -11.61
N LYS A 316 17.28 11.09 -12.65
CA LYS A 316 17.13 12.55 -12.50
C LYS A 316 15.95 12.89 -11.60
N ILE A 317 14.78 12.29 -11.81
CA ILE A 317 13.59 12.44 -10.95
C ILE A 317 13.93 12.11 -9.49
N ILE A 318 14.49 10.92 -9.22
CA ILE A 318 14.83 10.48 -7.86
C ILE A 318 15.79 11.47 -7.19
N LYS A 319 16.81 11.93 -7.92
CA LYS A 319 17.80 12.88 -7.41
C LYS A 319 17.16 14.23 -7.07
N THR A 320 16.30 14.75 -7.93
CA THR A 320 15.59 16.02 -7.70
C THR A 320 14.67 15.94 -6.49
N VAL A 321 13.89 14.86 -6.34
CA VAL A 321 13.02 14.67 -5.17
C VAL A 321 13.83 14.64 -3.87
N LYS A 322 14.93 13.88 -3.83
CA LYS A 322 15.80 13.81 -2.64
C LYS A 322 16.44 15.17 -2.30
N ASN A 323 16.82 15.95 -3.30
CA ASN A 323 17.38 17.28 -3.08
C ASN A 323 16.34 18.24 -2.49
N ASN A 324 15.10 18.21 -2.99
CA ASN A 324 14.02 19.05 -2.46
C ASN A 324 13.68 18.70 -1.01
N GLU A 325 13.73 17.42 -0.64
CA GLU A 325 13.54 16.98 0.75
C GLU A 325 14.63 17.45 1.70
N ASN A 326 15.89 17.48 1.26
CA ASN A 326 17.01 17.95 2.09
C ASN A 326 17.02 19.49 2.29
N ASN A 327 16.34 20.22 1.40
CA ASN A 327 16.28 21.68 1.42
C ASN A 327 15.00 22.23 2.11
N SER A 328 14.10 21.35 2.56
CA SER A 328 12.82 21.69 3.22
C SER A 328 12.90 21.46 4.74
#